data_AF-A0A7S0GCY6-F1
#
_entry.id   AF-A0A7S0GCY6-F1
#
_cell.length_a   1.000
_cell.length_b   1.000
_cell.length_c   1.000
_cell.angle_alpha   90.00
_cell.angle_beta   90.00
_cell.angle_gamma   90.00
#
_symmetry.space_group_name_H-M   'P 1'
#
loop_
_entity.id
_entity.type
_entity.pdbx_description
1 polymer ?
#
loop_
_entity_poly.entity_id
_entity_poly.type
_entity_poly.pdbx_seq_one_letter_code
_entity_poly.pdbx_strand_id
1 'polypeptide(L)'
;AVEKVVKLYERYHFTTKNLPIFVASDSIQAIAYLKASRTNGTIYSLENLNRKLNLEWSIVPNASAHFSAFADLLLLGNATCVSYGIGGYGRFGAKLANESCMTQHRSTVHLP
;
A
#
# COMPACT_ATOMS: atom_id res chain seq x y z
N ALA A 1 5.00 -15.74 -7.23
CA ALA A 1 4.64 -14.35 -6.86
C ALA A 1 4.41 -14.21 -5.35
N VAL A 2 3.56 -15.05 -4.75
CA VAL A 2 3.37 -15.16 -3.28
C VAL A 2 4.69 -15.32 -2.53
N GLU A 3 5.57 -16.20 -2.98
CA GLU A 3 6.90 -16.42 -2.39
C GLU A 3 7.77 -15.16 -2.33
N LYS A 4 7.62 -14.20 -3.27
CA LYS A 4 8.37 -12.94 -3.25
C LYS A 4 7.81 -11.97 -2.21
N VAL A 5 6.50 -11.97 -2.00
CA VAL A 5 5.82 -11.16 -0.98
C VAL A 5 6.13 -11.71 0.41
N VAL A 6 6.08 -13.04 0.57
CA VAL A 6 6.48 -13.74 1.80
C VAL A 6 7.97 -13.54 2.09
N LYS A 7 8.85 -13.68 1.09
CA LYS A 7 10.28 -13.38 1.25
C LYS A 7 10.57 -11.91 1.50
N LEU A 8 9.74 -10.97 1.01
CA LEU A 8 9.80 -9.58 1.47
C LEU A 8 9.49 -9.56 2.96
N TYR A 9 8.34 -10.09 3.37
CA TYR A 9 7.87 -10.08 4.74
C TYR A 9 8.85 -10.73 5.73
N GLU A 10 9.39 -11.91 5.41
CA GLU A 10 10.34 -12.67 6.24
C GLU A 10 11.76 -12.06 6.27
N ARG A 11 12.17 -11.31 5.24
CA ARG A 11 13.50 -10.68 5.18
C ARG A 11 13.59 -9.43 6.06
N TYR A 12 12.47 -8.85 6.49
CA TYR A 12 12.48 -7.65 7.34
C TYR A 12 12.44 -8.02 8.83
N HIS A 13 13.61 -8.18 9.44
CA HIS A 13 13.75 -8.06 10.89
C HIS A 13 13.58 -6.58 11.27
N PHE A 14 12.38 -6.22 11.72
CA PHE A 14 12.02 -4.85 12.12
C PHE A 14 12.84 -4.42 13.34
N THR A 15 13.71 -3.42 13.17
CA THR A 15 14.30 -2.70 14.29
C THR A 15 13.58 -1.36 14.44
N THR A 16 13.35 -0.90 15.67
CA THR A 16 12.58 0.31 15.98
C THR A 16 13.16 1.60 15.40
N LYS A 17 14.42 1.59 14.94
CA LYS A 17 15.09 2.76 14.36
C LYS A 17 14.74 3.04 12.90
N ASN A 18 14.28 2.04 12.13
CA ASN A 18 13.96 2.18 10.71
C ASN A 18 12.64 1.47 10.40
N LEU A 19 11.52 2.12 10.69
CA LEU A 19 10.21 1.59 10.35
C LEU A 19 10.04 1.58 8.82
N PRO A 20 9.81 0.42 8.19
CA PRO A 20 9.55 0.34 6.76
C PRO A 20 8.19 0.95 6.43
N ILE A 21 8.13 1.72 5.35
CA ILE A 21 6.91 2.36 4.86
C ILE A 21 6.48 1.62 3.59
N PHE A 22 5.36 0.91 3.65
CA PHE A 22 4.78 0.23 2.49
C PHE A 22 3.79 1.14 1.77
N VAL A 23 3.92 1.24 0.45
CA VAL A 23 3.08 2.14 -0.38
C VAL A 23 2.27 1.33 -1.41
N ALA A 24 0.96 1.32 -1.20
CA ALA A 24 -0.05 0.87 -2.14
C ALA A 24 -0.61 2.07 -2.90
N SER A 25 -0.26 2.20 -4.19
CA SER A 25 -0.66 3.32 -5.05
C SER A 25 -0.66 2.86 -6.51
N ASP A 26 -1.66 3.28 -7.26
CA ASP A 26 -1.76 3.13 -8.72
C ASP A 26 -0.99 4.22 -9.47
N SER A 27 -0.67 5.34 -8.82
CA SER A 27 0.17 6.39 -9.36
C SER A 27 1.66 6.08 -9.16
N ILE A 28 2.36 5.81 -10.26
CA ILE A 28 3.82 5.66 -10.30
C ILE A 28 4.50 6.97 -9.86
N GLN A 29 3.95 8.12 -10.26
CA GLN A 29 4.46 9.44 -9.90
C GLN A 29 4.39 9.69 -8.39
N ALA A 30 3.30 9.28 -7.74
CA ALA A 30 3.18 9.40 -6.28
C ALA A 30 4.23 8.54 -5.54
N ILE A 31 4.50 7.33 -6.04
CA ILE A 31 5.53 6.45 -5.47
C ILE A 31 6.93 7.05 -5.67
N ALA A 32 7.22 7.54 -6.88
CA ALA A 32 8.49 8.19 -7.19
C ALA A 32 8.71 9.44 -6.32
N TYR A 33 7.66 10.25 -6.14
CA TYR A 33 7.67 11.41 -5.26
C TYR A 33 7.95 11.02 -3.81
N LEU A 34 7.26 10.00 -3.29
CA LEU A 34 7.48 9.51 -1.93
C LEU A 34 8.91 8.99 -1.76
N LYS A 35 9.44 8.21 -2.70
CA LYS A 35 10.83 7.73 -2.66
C LYS A 35 11.86 8.85 -2.72
N ALA A 36 11.56 9.92 -3.44
CA ALA A 36 12.41 11.11 -3.50
C ALA A 36 12.28 11.99 -2.23
N SER A 37 11.18 11.86 -1.50
CA SER A 37 10.97 12.61 -0.25
C SER A 37 11.91 12.09 0.84
N ARG A 38 12.51 13.01 1.61
CA ARG A 38 13.41 12.67 2.73
C ARG A 38 12.59 12.17 3.92
N THR A 39 12.10 10.95 3.85
CA THR A 39 11.53 10.24 5.00
C THR A 39 12.65 9.52 5.76
N ASN A 40 12.59 9.53 7.10
CA ASN A 40 13.50 8.76 7.95
C ASN A 40 13.28 7.22 7.87
N GLY A 41 12.43 6.75 6.96
CA GLY A 41 12.11 5.33 6.77
C GLY A 41 12.38 4.87 5.35
N THR A 42 12.63 3.57 5.18
CA THR A 42 12.79 2.96 3.86
C THR A 42 11.44 2.71 3.23
N ILE A 43 11.24 3.24 2.02
CA ILE A 43 9.98 3.10 1.29
C ILE A 43 10.01 1.85 0.40
N TYR A 44 9.02 0.99 0.59
CA TYR A 44 8.80 -0.22 -0.18
C TYR A 44 7.49 -0.13 -0.96
N SER A 45 7.57 -0.43 -2.25
CA SER A 45 6.44 -0.47 -3.16
C SER A 45 6.58 -1.71 -4.05
N LEU A 46 5.44 -2.34 -4.39
CA LEU A 46 5.40 -3.47 -5.31
C LEU A 46 5.48 -2.97 -6.77
N GLU A 47 6.57 -2.30 -7.13
CA GLU A 47 6.75 -1.65 -8.46
C GLU A 47 6.85 -2.66 -9.61
N ASN A 48 7.27 -3.89 -9.30
CA ASN A 48 7.55 -4.93 -10.29
C ASN A 48 6.36 -5.85 -10.61
N LEU A 49 5.18 -5.55 -10.08
CA LEU A 49 3.97 -6.32 -10.36
C LEU A 49 3.04 -5.46 -11.23
N ASN A 50 3.23 -5.47 -12.57
CA ASN A 50 2.36 -4.86 -13.60
C ASN A 50 1.06 -4.26 -13.03
N ARG A 51 1.16 -3.03 -12.50
CA ARG A 51 0.16 -2.47 -11.59
C ARG A 51 -1.02 -1.95 -12.40
N LYS A 52 -2.00 -2.81 -12.64
CA LYS A 52 -3.36 -2.36 -12.94
C LYS A 52 -4.17 -2.53 -11.65
N LEU A 53 -4.20 -1.48 -10.83
CA LEU A 53 -5.04 -1.45 -9.60
C LEU A 53 -6.53 -1.21 -9.96
N ASN A 54 -6.97 -1.73 -11.11
CA ASN A 54 -8.37 -1.66 -11.50
C ASN A 54 -9.03 -2.93 -10.98
N LEU A 55 -9.69 -2.82 -9.83
CA LEU A 55 -10.58 -3.87 -9.28
C LEU A 55 -11.90 -3.96 -10.05
N GLU A 56 -11.89 -3.61 -11.33
CA GLU A 56 -13.07 -3.67 -12.18
C GLU A 56 -13.25 -5.13 -12.64
N TRP A 57 -13.96 -5.90 -11.80
CA TRP A 57 -14.30 -7.31 -12.06
C TRP A 57 -15.02 -7.51 -13.39
N SER A 58 -15.68 -6.49 -13.93
CA SER A 58 -16.36 -6.50 -15.22
C SER A 58 -15.42 -6.52 -16.43
N ILE A 59 -14.14 -6.16 -16.28
CA ILE A 59 -13.19 -6.02 -17.41
C ILE A 59 -12.09 -7.09 -17.38
N VAL A 60 -11.80 -7.69 -16.21
CA VAL A 60 -10.70 -8.66 -16.09
C VAL A 60 -11.16 -9.94 -15.40
N PRO A 61 -11.50 -11.01 -16.15
CA PRO A 61 -12.11 -12.22 -15.58
C PRO A 61 -11.11 -13.10 -14.80
N ASN A 62 -9.82 -12.77 -14.82
CA ASN A 62 -8.78 -13.60 -14.25
C ASN A 62 -8.34 -13.08 -12.87
N ALA A 63 -8.56 -13.90 -11.83
CA ALA A 63 -8.16 -13.59 -10.46
C ALA A 63 -6.67 -13.22 -10.33
N SER A 64 -5.80 -13.79 -11.17
CA SER A 64 -4.37 -13.47 -11.16
C SER A 64 -4.06 -12.01 -11.54
N ALA A 65 -4.95 -11.35 -12.30
CA ALA A 65 -4.80 -9.94 -12.64
C ALA A 65 -5.02 -8.99 -11.45
N HIS A 66 -5.69 -9.46 -10.40
CA HIS A 66 -5.90 -8.71 -9.16
C HIS A 66 -4.87 -9.05 -8.08
N PHE A 67 -3.87 -9.88 -8.39
CA PHE A 67 -2.87 -10.32 -7.41
C PHE A 67 -2.14 -9.14 -6.75
N SER A 68 -1.84 -8.08 -7.51
CA SER A 68 -1.20 -6.87 -6.97
C SER A 68 -2.06 -6.18 -5.91
N ALA A 69 -3.38 -6.12 -6.11
CA ALA A 69 -4.31 -5.59 -5.13
C ALA A 69 -4.39 -6.47 -3.88
N PHE A 70 -4.44 -7.80 -4.03
CA PHE A 70 -4.40 -8.69 -2.86
C PHE A 70 -3.09 -8.57 -2.08
N ALA A 71 -1.96 -8.44 -2.76
CA ALA A 71 -0.66 -8.25 -2.12
C ALA A 71 -0.59 -6.92 -1.36
N ASP A 72 -1.11 -5.83 -1.93
CA ASP A 72 -1.22 -4.54 -1.27
C ASP A 72 -2.15 -4.63 -0.03
N LEU A 73 -3.29 -5.32 -0.11
CA LEU A 73 -4.17 -5.54 1.05
C LEU A 73 -3.52 -6.38 2.15
N LEU A 74 -2.74 -7.39 1.78
CA LEU A 74 -1.97 -8.20 2.74
C LEU A 74 -0.96 -7.34 3.48
N LEU A 75 -0.27 -6.42 2.78
CA LEU A 75 0.65 -5.48 3.40
C LEU A 75 -0.07 -4.49 4.32
N LEU A 76 -1.19 -3.91 3.85
CA LEU A 76 -1.99 -2.97 4.65
C LEU A 76 -2.54 -3.65 5.91
N GLY A 77 -3.08 -4.87 5.80
CA GLY A 77 -3.67 -5.60 6.92
C GLY A 77 -2.67 -6.05 7.99
N ASN A 78 -1.37 -6.09 7.66
CA ASN A 78 -0.30 -6.39 8.61
C ASN A 78 0.45 -5.14 9.09
N ALA A 79 0.03 -3.94 8.67
CA ALA A 79 0.68 -2.71 9.07
C ALA A 79 0.34 -2.37 10.53
N THR A 80 1.29 -1.74 11.23
CA THR A 80 1.05 -1.19 12.58
C THR A 80 0.23 0.09 12.56
N CYS A 81 0.34 0.88 11.48
CA CYS A 81 -0.47 2.06 11.24
C CYS A 81 -0.77 2.22 9.75
N VAL A 82 -1.98 2.64 9.41
CA VAL A 82 -2.42 2.80 8.02
C VAL A 82 -2.85 4.24 7.73
N SER A 83 -2.14 4.90 6.81
CA SER A 83 -2.56 6.18 6.22
C SER A 83 -3.18 5.95 4.85
N TYR A 84 -4.35 6.53 4.58
CA TYR A 84 -5.06 6.32 3.33
C TYR A 84 -5.79 7.58 2.83
N GLY A 85 -5.99 7.68 1.52
CA GLY A 85 -6.72 8.78 0.89
C GLY A 85 -8.25 8.61 0.89
N ILE A 86 -8.93 9.27 -0.03
CA ILE A 86 -10.38 9.12 -0.23
C ILE A 86 -10.65 7.82 -1.01
N GLY A 87 -11.62 7.03 -0.54
CA GLY A 87 -12.03 5.76 -1.19
C GLY A 87 -12.22 4.62 -0.19
N GLY A 88 -12.61 3.44 -0.71
CA GLY A 88 -12.87 2.24 0.10
C GLY A 88 -11.65 1.35 0.33
N TYR A 89 -10.69 1.35 -0.60
CA TYR A 89 -9.59 0.37 -0.61
C TYR A 89 -8.66 0.50 0.60
N GLY A 90 -8.09 1.69 0.83
CA GLY A 90 -7.21 1.93 1.97
C GLY A 90 -7.94 1.82 3.31
N ARG A 91 -9.23 2.23 3.37
CA ARG A 91 -10.09 2.05 4.55
C ARG A 91 -10.30 0.57 4.86
N PHE A 92 -10.51 -0.27 3.84
CA PHE A 92 -10.61 -1.71 4.02
C PHE A 92 -9.29 -2.31 4.51
N GLY A 93 -8.15 -1.87 3.97
CA GLY A 93 -6.83 -2.24 4.49
C GLY A 93 -6.64 -1.88 5.97
N ALA A 94 -7.05 -0.68 6.38
CA ALA A 94 -7.01 -0.25 7.79
C ALA A 94 -7.89 -1.13 8.70
N LYS A 95 -9.06 -1.57 8.20
CA LYS A 95 -9.93 -2.54 8.89
C LYS A 95 -9.25 -3.88 9.11
N LEU A 96 -8.55 -4.39 8.10
CA LEU A 96 -7.79 -5.62 8.22
C LEU A 96 -6.66 -5.49 9.26
N ALA A 97 -6.10 -4.28 9.40
CA ALA A 97 -5.08 -3.93 10.40
C ALA A 97 -5.64 -3.60 11.80
N ASN A 98 -6.87 -4.02 12.11
CA ASN A 98 -7.53 -3.81 13.41
C ASN A 98 -7.86 -2.33 13.78
N GLU A 99 -7.73 -1.39 12.84
CA GLU A 99 -8.08 0.04 13.00
C GLU A 99 -7.43 0.78 14.20
N SER A 100 -6.43 0.18 14.87
CA SER A 100 -5.84 0.72 16.10
C SER A 100 -5.03 2.01 15.86
N CYS A 101 -4.41 2.13 14.69
CA CYS A 101 -3.74 3.33 14.21
C CYS A 101 -4.10 3.55 12.75
N MET A 102 -4.97 4.53 12.48
CA MET A 102 -5.31 4.90 11.11
C MET A 102 -5.49 6.40 10.94
N THR A 103 -5.10 6.91 9.77
CA THR A 103 -5.30 8.31 9.38
C THR A 103 -5.89 8.36 7.98
N GLN A 104 -7.02 9.05 7.84
CA GLN A 104 -7.56 9.38 6.53
C GLN A 104 -7.03 10.76 6.11
N HIS A 105 -6.25 10.82 5.05
CA HIS A 105 -5.90 12.08 4.42
C HIS A 105 -7.14 12.64 3.72
N ARG A 106 -7.72 13.71 4.28
CA ARG A 106 -8.72 14.53 3.62
C ARG A 106 -8.03 15.67 2.90
N SER A 107 -8.20 15.75 1.59
CA SER A 107 -7.90 16.96 0.84
C SER A 107 -8.95 18.02 1.23
N THR A 108 -8.66 18.88 2.20
CA THR A 108 -9.37 20.16 2.27
C THR A 108 -8.81 21.02 1.15
N VAL A 109 -9.43 20.94 -0.03
CA VAL A 109 -9.20 21.96 -1.05
C VAL A 109 -9.89 23.22 -0.54
N HIS A 110 -9.16 24.09 0.17
CA HIS A 110 -9.51 25.50 0.21
C HIS A 110 -9.12 26.06 -1.16
N LEU A 111 -10.07 26.07 -2.08
CA LEU A 111 -9.96 26.91 -3.27
C LEU A 111 -10.09 28.36 -2.79
N PRO A 112 -9.12 29.24 -3.07
CA PRO A 112 -9.33 30.68 -2.94
C PRO A 112 -10.40 31.17 -3.93
#